data_AF-A0A3E2X055-F1
#
_entry.id   AF-A0A3E2X055-F1
#
_cell.length_a   1.000
_cell.length_b   1.000
_cell.length_c   1.000
_cell.angle_alpha   90.00
_cell.angle_beta   90.00
_cell.angle_gamma   90.00
#
_symmetry.space_group_name_H-M   'P 1'
#
loop_
_entity.id
_entity.type
_entity.pdbx_description
1 polymer ?
#
loop_
_entity_poly.entity_id
_entity_poly.type
_entity_poly.pdbx_seq_one_letter_code
_entity_poly.pdbx_strand_id
1 'polypeptide(L)'
;MTSLRAMQNNAVDKGQLQINVTSEITALPVTGATISISYTGVPESTLEQVNTDSSGQTDILDLDAPPLEYSLNPTIEYQPYSEYTLDISAPGFEPMSIAGTEILPDVRAIQNVALRPNDQTGVNEQVFVIPAHTLYGEYPPKIAEDEIKPINETGEIVLSRVVVPEFIIVHDGSPRDTTAQNYYVKYKDYIKNVASSEIYATWPADTIRANVLAIMSFTLNRVYTEWYRNKGYDFTITSSTAFDHKWIPERNFFDTISVIVDELFADYLSRPNVRQPILTQYCDGRRVTCPNWMTQWGSMALGEQGYSPIEILRYYYGDDMYINTAQEISGVPSSWPGYILEIGSSGDKVRQMQEQLNVIAGAYPAIPKIAADGIYGPATAATVEKFQSVFGLPQTGTVDYRTWYKISEIYVGVSRIAELG
;
A
#
# COMPACT_ATOMS: atom_id res chain seq x y z
N MET A 1 -28.87 -5.89 19.46
CA MET A 1 -28.96 -4.41 19.42
C MET A 1 -28.84 -3.73 20.79
N THR A 2 -28.25 -4.35 21.82
CA THR A 2 -28.06 -3.70 23.15
C THR A 2 -26.60 -3.66 23.60
N SER A 3 -25.67 -4.21 22.82
CA SER A 3 -24.22 -4.21 23.13
C SER A 3 -23.45 -3.07 22.45
N LEU A 4 -24.03 -2.41 21.45
CA LEU A 4 -23.38 -1.32 20.70
C LEU A 4 -23.37 0.03 21.43
N ARG A 5 -24.19 0.21 22.49
CA ARG A 5 -24.33 1.48 23.21
C ARG A 5 -23.47 1.61 24.48
N ALA A 6 -22.72 0.58 24.86
CA ALA A 6 -22.01 0.55 26.15
C ALA A 6 -20.48 0.77 26.06
N MET A 7 -19.87 0.72 24.86
CA MET A 7 -18.40 0.81 24.73
C MET A 7 -17.86 2.22 24.41
N GLN A 8 -18.71 3.20 24.14
CA GLN A 8 -18.25 4.51 23.63
C GLN A 8 -17.74 5.51 24.69
N ASN A 9 -17.66 5.17 25.97
CA ASN A 9 -17.40 6.19 27.02
C ASN A 9 -16.31 5.89 28.06
N ASN A 10 -15.53 4.80 28.00
CA ASN A 10 -14.60 4.49 29.11
C ASN A 10 -13.14 4.11 28.79
N ALA A 11 -12.72 4.04 27.52
CA ALA A 11 -11.31 4.09 27.10
C ALA A 11 -11.28 4.13 25.58
N VAL A 12 -11.15 5.32 25.01
CA VAL A 12 -11.08 5.53 23.56
C VAL A 12 -9.71 6.13 23.29
N ASP A 13 -8.85 5.35 22.63
CA ASP A 13 -7.60 5.86 22.09
C ASP A 13 -7.91 6.64 20.80
N LYS A 14 -6.90 7.28 20.21
CA LYS A 14 -7.08 8.08 18.99
C LYS A 14 -6.24 7.50 17.87
N GLY A 15 -6.83 7.41 16.68
CA GLY A 15 -6.13 7.18 15.43
C GLY A 15 -6.24 8.41 14.53
N GLN A 16 -5.41 8.46 13.49
CA GLN A 16 -5.40 9.59 12.57
C GLN A 16 -5.92 9.19 11.19
N LEU A 17 -6.60 10.12 10.50
CA LEU A 17 -7.03 9.95 9.11
C LEU A 17 -6.58 11.13 8.26
N GLN A 18 -6.01 10.83 7.10
CA GLN A 18 -5.81 11.79 6.02
C GLN A 18 -6.41 11.24 4.73
N ILE A 19 -7.20 12.06 4.03
CA ILE A 19 -7.78 11.70 2.74
C ILE A 19 -7.07 12.47 1.62
N ASN A 20 -6.68 11.75 0.57
CA ASN A 20 -6.06 12.29 -0.63
C ASN A 20 -6.99 12.05 -1.82
N VAL A 21 -7.43 13.13 -2.48
CA VAL A 21 -8.37 13.07 -3.60
C VAL A 21 -7.66 13.49 -4.89
N THR A 22 -7.73 12.62 -5.89
CA THR A 22 -7.20 12.84 -7.24
C THR A 22 -8.27 12.55 -8.28
N SER A 23 -8.06 13.04 -9.49
CA SER A 23 -8.88 12.66 -10.66
C SER A 23 -8.45 11.30 -11.18
N GLU A 24 -9.38 10.39 -11.41
CA GLU A 24 -9.10 9.05 -11.95
C GLU A 24 -8.45 9.12 -13.35
N ILE A 25 -8.89 10.06 -14.19
CA ILE A 25 -8.41 10.18 -15.58
C ILE A 25 -7.05 10.88 -15.62
N THR A 26 -6.91 11.98 -14.89
CA THR A 26 -5.74 12.85 -15.01
C THR A 26 -4.74 12.68 -13.88
N ALA A 27 -4.98 11.83 -12.88
CA ALA A 27 -4.20 11.68 -11.64
C ALA A 27 -3.83 13.01 -10.92
N LEU A 28 -4.41 14.14 -11.32
CA LEU A 28 -4.15 15.45 -10.74
C LEU A 28 -4.90 15.57 -9.43
N PRO A 29 -4.33 16.29 -8.43
CA PRO A 29 -5.04 16.62 -7.21
C PRO A 29 -6.38 17.32 -7.46
N VAL A 30 -7.42 16.93 -6.71
CA VAL A 30 -8.73 17.60 -6.74
C VAL A 30 -8.81 18.53 -5.54
N THR A 31 -8.67 19.83 -5.78
CA THR A 31 -8.77 20.88 -4.75
C THR A 31 -10.23 21.20 -4.42
N GLY A 32 -10.53 21.39 -3.14
CA GLY A 32 -11.87 21.75 -2.67
C GLY A 32 -12.90 20.62 -2.76
N ALA A 33 -12.46 19.36 -2.90
CA ALA A 33 -13.32 18.22 -2.67
C ALA A 33 -13.84 18.27 -1.22
N THR A 34 -15.10 17.94 -1.00
CA THR A 34 -15.75 17.91 0.31
C THR A 34 -15.92 16.47 0.75
N ILE A 35 -15.44 16.15 1.95
CA ILE A 35 -15.50 14.82 2.54
C ILE A 35 -16.31 14.91 3.84
N SER A 36 -17.43 14.21 3.89
CA SER A 36 -18.25 14.06 5.09
C SER A 36 -17.91 12.73 5.76
N ILE A 37 -17.68 12.75 7.07
CA ILE A 37 -17.18 11.61 7.83
C ILE A 37 -18.19 11.26 8.90
N SER A 38 -18.59 9.98 8.95
CA SER A 38 -19.55 9.46 9.93
C SER A 38 -19.12 8.08 10.41
N TYR A 39 -19.63 7.64 11.55
CA TYR A 39 -19.47 6.25 11.96
C TYR A 39 -20.23 5.34 10.99
N THR A 40 -19.63 4.25 10.51
CA THR A 40 -20.31 3.34 9.55
C THR A 40 -21.60 2.74 10.11
N GLY A 41 -21.69 2.55 11.43
CA GLY A 41 -22.93 2.10 12.08
C GLY A 41 -24.05 3.15 12.19
N VAL A 42 -23.74 4.44 11.96
CA VAL A 42 -24.69 5.57 12.01
C VAL A 42 -24.32 6.60 10.91
N PRO A 43 -24.41 6.24 9.62
CA PRO A 43 -23.84 7.05 8.53
C PRO A 43 -24.54 8.40 8.34
N GLU A 44 -25.82 8.49 8.72
CA GLU A 44 -26.65 9.71 8.66
C GLU A 44 -26.21 10.81 9.65
N SER A 45 -25.30 10.49 10.58
CA SER A 45 -24.80 11.43 11.58
C SER A 45 -23.38 11.83 11.24
N THR A 46 -23.23 12.84 10.39
CA THR A 46 -21.93 13.45 10.10
C THR A 46 -21.27 13.95 11.38
N LEU A 47 -20.07 13.45 11.65
CA LEU A 47 -19.23 13.85 12.78
C LEU A 47 -18.41 15.08 12.40
N GLU A 48 -17.83 15.04 11.21
CA GLU A 48 -16.90 16.04 10.71
C GLU A 48 -17.03 16.18 9.18
N GLN A 49 -16.76 17.39 8.69
CA GLN A 49 -16.68 17.67 7.26
C GLN A 49 -15.42 18.48 6.98
N VAL A 50 -14.63 18.00 6.03
CA VAL A 50 -13.35 18.61 5.65
C VAL A 50 -13.26 18.85 4.16
N ASN A 51 -12.30 19.68 3.77
CA ASN A 51 -12.01 19.98 2.37
C ASN A 51 -10.56 19.67 2.02
N THR A 52 -10.32 19.34 0.76
CA THR A 52 -8.97 19.16 0.24
C THR A 52 -8.29 20.49 -0.11
N ASP A 53 -7.00 20.57 0.15
CA ASP A 53 -6.13 21.68 -0.18
C ASP A 53 -5.70 21.70 -1.67
N SER A 54 -4.73 22.56 -2.02
CA SER A 54 -4.13 22.63 -3.36
C SER A 54 -3.39 21.35 -3.79
N SER A 55 -3.05 20.48 -2.84
CA SER A 55 -2.39 19.21 -3.05
C SER A 55 -3.39 18.05 -3.10
N GLY A 56 -4.70 18.34 -2.99
CA GLY A 56 -5.76 17.34 -2.97
C GLY A 56 -5.86 16.61 -1.63
N GLN A 57 -5.30 17.16 -0.56
CA GLN A 57 -5.21 16.50 0.75
C GLN A 57 -6.07 17.21 1.78
N THR A 58 -6.71 16.45 2.65
CA THR A 58 -7.33 17.01 3.85
C THR A 58 -6.28 17.32 4.91
N ASP A 59 -6.66 18.14 5.89
CA ASP A 59 -5.97 18.14 7.18
C ASP A 59 -6.00 16.74 7.81
N ILE A 60 -5.09 16.49 8.75
CA ILE A 60 -5.05 15.24 9.52
C ILE A 60 -6.11 15.31 10.62
N LEU A 61 -6.97 14.30 10.68
CA LEU A 61 -8.11 14.23 11.60
C LEU A 61 -7.83 13.22 12.71
N ASP A 62 -8.09 13.60 13.96
CA ASP A 62 -7.99 12.70 15.12
C ASP A 62 -9.36 12.05 15.40
N LEU A 63 -9.48 10.77 15.06
CA LEU A 63 -10.71 9.99 15.18
C LEU A 63 -10.64 8.99 16.33
N ASP A 64 -11.79 8.66 16.91
CA ASP A 64 -11.91 7.67 17.99
C ASP A 64 -11.52 6.28 17.49
N ALA A 65 -10.60 5.63 18.20
CA ALA A 65 -10.17 4.27 17.93
C ALA A 65 -10.31 3.39 19.19
N PRO A 66 -10.48 2.07 19.05
CA PRO A 66 -10.43 1.15 20.18
C PRO A 66 -9.06 1.17 20.87
N PRO A 67 -8.96 0.69 22.12
CA PRO A 67 -7.69 0.59 22.83
C PRO A 67 -6.60 -0.15 22.05
N LEU A 68 -5.37 0.36 22.08
CA LEU A 68 -4.20 -0.22 21.39
C LEU A 68 -4.00 -1.70 21.70
N GLU A 69 -4.23 -2.09 22.95
CA GLU A 69 -4.07 -3.48 23.42
C GLU A 69 -4.91 -4.50 22.62
N TYR A 70 -6.03 -4.10 22.02
CA TYR A 70 -6.88 -5.01 21.22
C TYR A 70 -6.15 -5.49 19.96
N SER A 71 -5.24 -4.68 19.43
CA SER A 71 -4.43 -5.01 18.24
C SER A 71 -3.13 -5.76 18.57
N LEU A 72 -2.69 -5.70 19.83
CA LEU A 72 -1.41 -6.27 20.28
C LEU A 72 -1.58 -7.59 21.01
N ASN A 73 -2.78 -7.91 21.51
CA ASN A 73 -3.02 -9.13 22.26
C ASN A 73 -3.99 -10.08 21.53
N PRO A 74 -3.51 -11.22 20.99
CA PRO A 74 -4.36 -12.19 20.31
C PRO A 74 -5.39 -12.87 21.22
N THR A 75 -5.31 -12.74 22.55
CA THR A 75 -6.36 -13.28 23.44
C THR A 75 -7.58 -12.38 23.54
N ILE A 76 -7.48 -11.14 23.06
CA ILE A 76 -8.59 -10.20 23.02
C ILE A 76 -9.41 -10.45 21.75
N GLU A 77 -10.74 -10.53 21.91
CA GLU A 77 -11.68 -10.80 20.79
C GLU A 77 -12.48 -9.56 20.38
N TYR A 78 -12.19 -8.40 20.98
CA TYR A 78 -12.78 -7.14 20.58
C TYR A 78 -12.15 -6.62 19.29
N GLN A 79 -12.95 -5.92 18.49
CA GLN A 79 -12.48 -5.32 17.24
C GLN A 79 -11.42 -4.24 17.55
N PRO A 80 -10.22 -4.32 16.94
CA PRO A 80 -9.12 -3.41 17.27
C PRO A 80 -9.15 -2.08 16.51
N TYR A 81 -10.12 -1.88 15.61
CA TYR A 81 -10.26 -0.68 14.79
C TYR A 81 -11.69 -0.15 14.81
N SER A 82 -11.84 1.16 14.62
CA SER A 82 -13.12 1.81 14.35
C SER A 82 -13.41 1.80 12.84
N GLU A 83 -14.68 1.84 12.47
CA GLU A 83 -15.14 1.91 11.07
C GLU A 83 -15.85 3.23 10.79
N TYR A 84 -15.38 3.94 9.77
CA TYR A 84 -15.96 5.20 9.32
C TYR A 84 -16.44 5.11 7.86
N THR A 85 -17.52 5.83 7.58
CA THR A 85 -18.01 6.07 6.23
C THR A 85 -17.53 7.44 5.77
N LEU A 86 -17.00 7.48 4.56
CA LEU A 86 -16.52 8.68 3.90
C LEU A 86 -17.39 8.95 2.68
N ASP A 87 -18.11 10.08 2.68
CA ASP A 87 -18.87 10.55 1.53
C ASP A 87 -18.11 11.71 0.87
N ILE A 88 -17.56 11.45 -0.31
CA ILE A 88 -16.67 12.35 -1.05
C ILE A 88 -17.43 12.95 -2.24
N SER A 89 -17.37 14.26 -2.38
CA SER A 89 -17.94 14.99 -3.52
C SER A 89 -17.02 16.11 -3.99
N ALA A 90 -16.98 16.35 -5.30
CA ALA A 90 -16.25 17.47 -5.88
C ALA A 90 -16.97 17.99 -7.13
N PRO A 91 -16.98 19.32 -7.38
CA PRO A 91 -17.57 19.87 -8.60
C PRO A 91 -16.98 19.26 -9.86
N GLY A 92 -17.82 18.74 -10.75
CA GLY A 92 -17.38 18.11 -12.02
C GLY A 92 -17.02 16.63 -11.92
N PHE A 93 -17.15 16.02 -10.73
CA PHE A 93 -16.88 14.60 -10.49
C PHE A 93 -18.12 13.86 -10.01
N GLU A 94 -18.13 12.55 -10.21
CA GLU A 94 -19.11 11.64 -9.61
C GLU A 94 -18.82 11.53 -8.09
N PRO A 95 -19.85 11.56 -7.23
CA PRO A 95 -19.65 11.34 -5.80
C PRO A 95 -19.26 9.88 -5.54
N MET A 96 -18.48 9.68 -4.48
CA MET A 96 -18.04 8.36 -4.02
C MET A 96 -18.32 8.20 -2.54
N SER A 97 -18.85 7.06 -2.13
CA SER A 97 -19.04 6.67 -0.74
C SER A 97 -18.19 5.44 -0.44
N ILE A 98 -17.36 5.51 0.61
CA ILE A 98 -16.53 4.40 1.09
C ILE A 98 -16.94 4.07 2.51
N ALA A 99 -17.63 2.95 2.71
CA ALA A 99 -18.04 2.46 4.01
C ALA A 99 -17.00 1.48 4.58
N GLY A 100 -16.70 1.59 5.88
CA GLY A 100 -15.79 0.66 6.58
C GLY A 100 -14.33 1.07 6.58
N THR A 101 -14.01 2.36 6.38
CA THR A 101 -12.63 2.86 6.50
C THR A 101 -12.12 2.61 7.91
N GLU A 102 -11.03 1.85 8.03
CA GLU A 102 -10.54 1.34 9.32
C GLU A 102 -9.58 2.33 9.99
N ILE A 103 -9.85 2.70 11.24
CA ILE A 103 -8.97 3.56 12.05
C ILE A 103 -8.42 2.77 13.23
N LEU A 104 -7.09 2.66 13.30
CA LEU A 104 -6.33 2.03 14.36
C LEU A 104 -5.73 3.11 15.29
N PRO A 105 -5.55 2.83 16.59
CA PRO A 105 -4.96 3.78 17.54
C PRO A 105 -3.48 4.05 17.24
N ASP A 106 -3.03 5.26 17.57
CA ASP A 106 -1.64 5.76 17.49
C ASP A 106 -0.97 5.72 16.10
N VAL A 107 -1.72 5.39 15.05
CA VAL A 107 -1.24 5.34 13.66
C VAL A 107 -2.12 6.17 12.75
N ARG A 108 -1.59 6.53 11.58
CA ARG A 108 -2.33 7.31 10.59
C ARG A 108 -2.79 6.43 9.44
N ALA A 109 -4.10 6.36 9.26
CA ALA A 109 -4.75 5.90 8.05
C ALA A 109 -4.63 6.96 6.94
N ILE A 110 -4.32 6.49 5.75
CA ILE A 110 -4.26 7.25 4.50
C ILE A 110 -5.32 6.65 3.57
N GLN A 111 -6.35 7.43 3.27
CA GLN A 111 -7.37 7.07 2.29
C GLN A 111 -7.07 7.80 0.98
N ASN A 112 -6.61 7.07 -0.02
CA ASN A 112 -6.54 7.62 -1.38
C ASN A 112 -7.89 7.41 -2.07
N VAL A 113 -8.32 8.41 -2.84
CA VAL A 113 -9.56 8.41 -3.61
C VAL A 113 -9.25 8.93 -5.01
N ALA A 114 -9.68 8.18 -6.02
CA ALA A 114 -9.63 8.58 -7.42
C ALA A 114 -11.06 8.87 -7.91
N LEU A 115 -11.44 10.13 -8.00
CA LEU A 115 -12.77 10.53 -8.45
C LEU A 115 -12.86 10.52 -9.97
N ARG A 116 -13.94 9.93 -10.49
CA ARG A 116 -14.24 9.94 -11.92
C ARG A 116 -14.88 11.26 -12.33
N PRO A 117 -14.44 11.92 -13.41
CA PRO A 117 -15.14 13.07 -13.97
C PRO A 117 -16.54 12.72 -14.44
N ASN A 118 -17.50 13.65 -14.31
CA ASN A 118 -18.87 13.44 -14.73
C ASN A 118 -18.99 13.35 -16.26
N ASP A 119 -19.48 12.22 -16.78
CA ASP A 119 -19.65 11.98 -18.23
C ASP A 119 -20.99 12.51 -18.80
N GLN A 120 -21.66 13.45 -18.12
CA GLN A 120 -22.96 14.06 -18.48
C GLN A 120 -24.14 13.08 -18.66
N THR A 121 -23.96 11.77 -18.43
CA THR A 121 -24.98 10.71 -18.63
C THR A 121 -25.75 10.35 -17.36
N GLY A 122 -25.64 11.17 -16.31
CA GLY A 122 -26.22 10.94 -14.99
C GLY A 122 -25.14 10.99 -13.92
N VAL A 123 -25.50 11.37 -12.70
CA VAL A 123 -24.61 11.26 -11.54
C VAL A 123 -24.85 9.87 -10.94
N ASN A 124 -23.93 8.94 -11.17
CA ASN A 124 -23.93 7.66 -10.46
C ASN A 124 -22.98 7.78 -9.27
N GLU A 125 -23.50 7.53 -8.08
CA GLU A 125 -22.68 7.43 -6.88
C GLU A 125 -21.90 6.11 -6.90
N GLN A 126 -20.58 6.20 -6.72
CA GLN A 126 -19.73 5.02 -6.60
C GLN A 126 -19.68 4.59 -5.14
N VAL A 127 -20.15 3.38 -4.83
CA VAL A 127 -20.21 2.88 -3.46
C VAL A 127 -19.26 1.70 -3.28
N PHE A 128 -18.32 1.85 -2.34
CA PHE A 128 -17.38 0.82 -1.94
C PHE A 128 -17.61 0.42 -0.48
N VAL A 129 -17.44 -0.87 -0.19
CA VAL A 129 -17.56 -1.42 1.15
C VAL A 129 -16.28 -2.17 1.49
N ILE A 130 -15.59 -1.71 2.52
CA ILE A 130 -14.42 -2.37 3.09
C ILE A 130 -14.94 -3.40 4.11
N PRO A 131 -14.77 -4.71 3.85
CA PRO A 131 -15.13 -5.74 4.82
C PRO A 131 -14.11 -5.78 5.96
N ALA A 132 -14.46 -6.48 7.04
CA ALA A 132 -13.61 -6.63 8.22
C ALA A 132 -12.19 -7.13 7.90
N HIS A 133 -11.17 -6.57 8.55
CA HIS A 133 -9.77 -7.01 8.52
C HIS A 133 -9.61 -8.53 8.67
N THR A 134 -8.64 -9.17 7.98
CA THR A 134 -8.54 -10.64 7.94
C THR A 134 -8.24 -11.29 9.28
N LEU A 135 -7.52 -10.62 10.17
CA LEU A 135 -7.24 -11.07 11.53
C LEU A 135 -8.45 -11.00 12.49
N TYR A 136 -9.54 -10.32 12.09
CA TYR A 136 -10.77 -10.19 12.88
C TYR A 136 -11.97 -10.90 12.23
N GLY A 137 -12.17 -10.68 10.92
CA GLY A 137 -13.25 -11.29 10.15
C GLY A 137 -12.95 -12.75 9.77
N GLU A 138 -13.99 -13.50 9.41
CA GLU A 138 -13.88 -14.89 8.99
C GLU A 138 -13.61 -15.00 7.49
N TYR A 139 -12.52 -15.68 7.13
CA TYR A 139 -12.07 -15.85 5.76
C TYR A 139 -11.68 -17.31 5.48
N PRO A 140 -11.85 -17.80 4.24
CA PRO A 140 -11.44 -19.15 3.88
C PRO A 140 -9.94 -19.38 4.17
N PRO A 141 -9.58 -20.54 4.75
CA PRO A 141 -8.18 -20.87 5.00
C PRO A 141 -7.41 -21.02 3.68
N LYS A 142 -6.14 -20.65 3.75
CA LYS A 142 -5.16 -20.79 2.66
C LYS A 142 -5.07 -22.24 2.18
N ILE A 143 -5.11 -22.45 0.87
CA ILE A 143 -4.84 -23.74 0.22
C ILE A 143 -3.33 -23.90 0.12
N ALA A 144 -2.80 -24.98 0.70
CA ALA A 144 -1.38 -25.26 0.70
C ALA A 144 -0.82 -25.45 -0.72
N GLU A 145 0.34 -24.86 -0.94
CA GLU A 145 1.02 -24.81 -2.22
C GLU A 145 2.53 -24.92 -2.01
N ASP A 146 3.21 -25.59 -2.95
CA ASP A 146 4.68 -25.69 -2.89
C ASP A 146 5.32 -24.31 -3.01
N GLU A 147 6.35 -24.06 -2.21
CA GLU A 147 7.06 -22.78 -2.17
C GLU A 147 7.86 -22.48 -3.46
N ILE A 148 8.21 -23.53 -4.22
CA ILE A 148 8.91 -23.47 -5.51
C ILE A 148 7.95 -23.98 -6.58
N LYS A 149 7.65 -23.14 -7.58
CA LYS A 149 6.76 -23.53 -8.68
C LYS A 149 7.49 -24.16 -9.85
N PRO A 150 6.86 -25.09 -10.57
CA PRO A 150 7.37 -25.52 -11.86
C PRO A 150 7.37 -24.32 -12.83
N ILE A 151 8.51 -24.09 -13.49
CA ILE A 151 8.65 -23.07 -14.54
C ILE A 151 8.62 -23.83 -15.86
N ASN A 152 7.53 -23.70 -16.62
CA ASN A 152 7.46 -24.27 -17.96
C ASN A 152 8.11 -23.30 -18.95
N GLU A 153 9.10 -23.77 -19.72
CA GLU A 153 9.79 -22.96 -20.75
C GLU A 153 8.91 -22.65 -21.98
N THR A 154 7.61 -22.99 -21.93
CA THR A 154 6.70 -22.97 -23.08
C THR A 154 5.81 -21.73 -23.16
N GLY A 155 5.93 -20.78 -22.21
CA GLY A 155 5.20 -19.50 -22.22
C GLY A 155 5.90 -18.43 -23.06
N GLU A 156 5.13 -17.46 -23.57
CA GLU A 156 5.57 -16.45 -24.54
C GLU A 156 6.73 -15.55 -24.04
N ILE A 157 6.92 -15.42 -22.72
CA ILE A 157 8.06 -14.72 -22.10
C ILE A 157 8.45 -15.43 -20.79
N VAL A 158 9.53 -16.22 -20.80
CA VAL A 158 10.16 -16.66 -19.54
C VAL A 158 11.00 -15.52 -18.99
N LEU A 159 10.59 -14.95 -17.85
CA LEU A 159 11.41 -13.95 -17.17
C LEU A 159 12.75 -14.59 -16.76
N SER A 160 13.84 -14.09 -17.33
CA SER A 160 15.20 -14.57 -17.03
C SER A 160 15.72 -14.10 -15.66
N ARG A 161 15.01 -13.17 -15.03
CA ARG A 161 15.31 -12.55 -13.74
C ARG A 161 14.03 -12.04 -13.07
N VAL A 162 14.11 -11.77 -11.78
CA VAL A 162 13.02 -11.16 -11.02
C VAL A 162 12.90 -9.67 -11.40
N VAL A 163 11.69 -9.27 -11.78
CA VAL A 163 11.33 -7.91 -12.16
C VAL A 163 10.19 -7.45 -11.27
N VAL A 164 10.30 -6.27 -10.67
CA VAL A 164 9.16 -5.62 -10.00
C VAL A 164 8.26 -5.04 -11.08
N PRO A 165 7.00 -5.50 -11.21
CA PRO A 165 6.11 -4.97 -12.22
C PRO A 165 5.64 -3.57 -11.85
N GLU A 166 5.26 -2.78 -12.86
CA GLU A 166 4.61 -1.48 -12.61
C GLU A 166 3.20 -1.69 -12.05
N PHE A 167 2.44 -2.61 -12.66
CA PHE A 167 1.07 -2.94 -12.28
C PHE A 167 0.90 -4.43 -11.99
N ILE A 168 0.01 -4.72 -11.04
CA ILE A 168 -0.56 -6.03 -10.75
C ILE A 168 -2.01 -6.02 -11.23
N ILE A 169 -2.38 -7.01 -12.03
CA ILE A 169 -3.78 -7.24 -12.41
C ILE A 169 -4.40 -8.15 -11.33
N VAL A 170 -5.20 -7.56 -10.45
CA VAL A 170 -5.88 -8.25 -9.34
C VAL A 170 -7.26 -8.68 -9.79
N HIS A 171 -7.52 -9.98 -9.74
CA HIS A 171 -8.85 -10.54 -9.94
C HIS A 171 -9.59 -10.58 -8.61
N ASP A 172 -10.66 -9.81 -8.46
CA ASP A 172 -11.36 -9.62 -7.18
C ASP A 172 -12.31 -10.78 -6.83
N GLY A 173 -11.77 -11.98 -6.72
CA GLY A 173 -12.54 -13.18 -6.43
C GLY A 173 -11.69 -14.44 -6.46
N SER A 174 -12.36 -15.59 -6.39
CA SER A 174 -11.71 -16.88 -6.65
C SER A 174 -11.29 -16.97 -8.11
N PRO A 175 -10.20 -17.69 -8.49
CA PRO A 175 -9.82 -17.86 -9.89
C PRO A 175 -10.92 -18.45 -10.80
N ARG A 176 -11.98 -19.02 -10.22
CA ARG A 176 -13.13 -19.61 -10.94
C ARG A 176 -14.31 -18.64 -11.08
N ASP A 177 -14.26 -17.49 -10.44
CA ASP A 177 -15.33 -16.50 -10.49
C ASP A 177 -15.19 -15.62 -11.72
N THR A 178 -15.82 -16.02 -12.83
CA THR A 178 -15.76 -15.25 -14.07
C THR A 178 -16.55 -13.93 -14.01
N THR A 179 -17.28 -13.66 -12.91
CA THR A 179 -18.04 -12.42 -12.72
C THR A 179 -17.26 -11.37 -11.93
N ALA A 180 -16.18 -11.77 -11.27
CA ALA A 180 -15.31 -10.87 -10.54
C ALA A 180 -14.56 -9.92 -11.47
N GLN A 181 -14.40 -8.68 -11.01
CA GLN A 181 -13.72 -7.62 -11.75
C GLN A 181 -12.19 -7.76 -11.65
N ASN A 182 -11.50 -7.41 -12.73
CA ASN A 182 -10.04 -7.25 -12.74
C ASN A 182 -9.68 -5.78 -12.50
N TYR A 183 -8.78 -5.53 -11.54
CA TYR A 183 -8.26 -4.21 -11.20
C TYR A 183 -6.79 -4.10 -11.60
N TYR A 184 -6.42 -2.98 -12.24
CA TYR A 184 -5.04 -2.65 -12.58
C TYR A 184 -4.46 -1.76 -11.50
N VAL A 185 -3.69 -2.35 -10.59
CA VAL A 185 -3.21 -1.67 -9.37
C VAL A 185 -1.71 -1.54 -9.45
N LYS A 186 -1.15 -0.37 -9.11
CA LYS A 186 0.30 -0.22 -8.99
C LYS A 186 0.84 -1.24 -7.98
N TYR A 187 1.99 -1.84 -8.27
CA TYR A 187 2.56 -2.89 -7.41
C TYR A 187 2.66 -2.46 -5.94
N LYS A 188 3.20 -1.27 -5.67
CA LYS A 188 3.34 -0.77 -4.28
C LYS A 188 1.99 -0.57 -3.58
N ASP A 189 1.00 -0.07 -4.29
CA ASP A 189 -0.34 0.16 -3.74
C ASP A 189 -1.05 -1.17 -3.46
N TYR A 190 -0.85 -2.18 -4.32
CA TYR A 190 -1.30 -3.55 -4.07
C TYR A 190 -0.68 -4.10 -2.77
N ILE A 191 0.64 -3.97 -2.59
CA ILE A 191 1.31 -4.46 -1.38
C ILE A 191 0.85 -3.71 -0.12
N LYS A 192 0.70 -2.38 -0.16
CA LYS A 192 0.17 -1.58 0.97
C LYS A 192 -1.25 -1.99 1.34
N ASN A 193 -2.08 -2.22 0.34
CA ASN A 193 -3.46 -2.66 0.51
C ASN A 193 -3.53 -4.04 1.17
N VAL A 194 -2.76 -5.00 0.64
CA VAL A 194 -2.68 -6.36 1.19
C VAL A 194 -2.13 -6.35 2.60
N ALA A 195 -0.98 -5.71 2.82
CA ALA A 195 -0.36 -5.66 4.14
C ALA A 195 -1.33 -5.10 5.17
N SER A 196 -2.03 -4.00 4.86
CA SER A 196 -2.99 -3.48 5.82
C SER A 196 -4.35 -4.19 5.87
N SER A 197 -4.61 -5.16 4.99
CA SER A 197 -5.74 -6.10 5.13
C SER A 197 -5.38 -7.31 5.98
N GLU A 198 -4.08 -7.66 6.00
CA GLU A 198 -3.57 -8.93 6.53
C GLU A 198 -2.91 -8.77 7.90
N ILE A 199 -2.36 -7.61 8.23
CA ILE A 199 -1.71 -7.34 9.51
C ILE A 199 -2.10 -5.98 10.08
N TYR A 200 -2.08 -5.86 11.41
CA TYR A 200 -2.34 -4.56 12.05
C TYR A 200 -1.12 -3.65 11.94
N ALA A 201 -1.38 -2.39 11.59
CA ALA A 201 -0.37 -1.35 11.42
C ALA A 201 0.28 -0.87 12.73
N THR A 202 -0.29 -1.26 13.87
CA THR A 202 0.18 -1.00 15.24
C THR A 202 1.31 -1.93 15.67
N TRP A 203 1.60 -2.97 14.90
CA TRP A 203 2.60 -3.97 15.23
C TRP A 203 4.04 -3.42 15.14
N PRO A 204 5.02 -4.06 15.82
CA PRO A 204 6.41 -3.66 15.74
C PRO A 204 6.90 -3.55 14.29
N ALA A 205 7.74 -2.57 14.00
CA ALA A 205 8.21 -2.29 12.64
C ALA A 205 8.87 -3.52 11.99
N ASP A 206 9.63 -4.32 12.75
CA ASP A 206 10.30 -5.51 12.22
C ASP A 206 9.33 -6.68 11.96
N THR A 207 8.23 -6.75 12.72
CA THR A 207 7.09 -7.64 12.40
C THR A 207 6.47 -7.25 11.07
N ILE A 208 6.20 -5.95 10.88
CA ILE A 208 5.61 -5.44 9.64
C ILE A 208 6.56 -5.72 8.46
N ARG A 209 7.87 -5.47 8.61
CA ARG A 209 8.88 -5.81 7.59
C ARG A 209 8.87 -7.29 7.21
N ALA A 210 8.85 -8.20 8.18
CA ALA A 210 8.84 -9.65 7.91
C ALA A 210 7.58 -10.06 7.11
N ASN A 211 6.41 -9.57 7.51
CA ASN A 211 5.15 -9.86 6.82
C ASN A 211 5.11 -9.22 5.42
N VAL A 212 5.55 -7.97 5.27
CA VAL A 212 5.64 -7.29 3.96
C VAL A 212 6.58 -8.05 3.02
N LEU A 213 7.74 -8.53 3.49
CA LEU A 213 8.65 -9.36 2.69
C LEU A 213 7.99 -10.66 2.23
N ALA A 214 7.22 -11.32 3.10
CA ALA A 214 6.49 -12.54 2.75
C ALA A 214 5.38 -12.26 1.71
N ILE A 215 4.62 -11.18 1.87
CA ILE A 215 3.61 -10.75 0.89
C ILE A 215 4.27 -10.45 -0.45
N MET A 216 5.34 -9.66 -0.46
CA MET A 216 6.05 -9.27 -1.67
C MET A 216 6.67 -10.45 -2.40
N SER A 217 7.31 -11.38 -1.66
CA SER A 217 7.89 -12.58 -2.25
C SER A 217 6.84 -13.47 -2.88
N PHE A 218 5.70 -13.67 -2.22
CA PHE A 218 4.56 -14.37 -2.79
C PHE A 218 4.07 -13.71 -4.09
N THR A 219 3.86 -12.38 -4.07
CA THR A 219 3.38 -11.64 -5.24
C THR A 219 4.36 -11.72 -6.40
N LEU A 220 5.66 -11.53 -6.15
CA LEU A 220 6.70 -11.62 -7.17
C LEU A 220 6.87 -13.07 -7.67
N ASN A 221 6.58 -14.09 -6.86
CA ASN A 221 6.49 -15.47 -7.35
C ASN A 221 5.37 -15.63 -8.39
N ARG A 222 4.16 -15.11 -8.11
CA ARG A 222 3.03 -15.15 -9.06
C ARG A 222 3.36 -14.45 -10.38
N VAL A 223 4.04 -13.31 -10.31
CA VAL A 223 4.53 -12.56 -11.47
C VAL A 223 5.58 -13.36 -12.23
N TYR A 224 6.65 -13.80 -11.55
CA TYR A 224 7.79 -14.49 -12.16
C TYR A 224 7.39 -15.79 -12.86
N THR A 225 6.49 -16.55 -12.24
CA THR A 225 6.04 -17.85 -12.74
C THR A 225 4.87 -17.73 -13.72
N GLU A 226 4.34 -16.51 -13.91
CA GLU A 226 3.11 -16.23 -14.63
C GLU A 226 1.98 -17.20 -14.23
N TRP A 227 1.85 -17.47 -12.92
CA TRP A 227 1.15 -18.64 -12.41
C TRP A 227 -0.26 -18.85 -12.98
N TYR A 228 -1.02 -17.76 -13.08
CA TYR A 228 -2.38 -17.76 -13.62
C TYR A 228 -2.41 -17.66 -15.15
N ARG A 229 -1.52 -16.87 -15.78
CA ARG A 229 -1.45 -16.78 -17.25
C ARG A 229 -1.08 -18.11 -17.90
N ASN A 230 -0.15 -18.85 -17.29
CA ASN A 230 0.20 -20.20 -17.70
C ASN A 230 -0.94 -21.23 -17.53
N LYS A 231 -2.05 -20.84 -16.89
CA LYS A 231 -3.29 -21.63 -16.78
C LYS A 231 -4.43 -21.07 -17.63
N GLY A 232 -4.16 -20.09 -18.50
CA GLY A 232 -5.15 -19.51 -19.42
C GLY A 232 -5.96 -18.34 -18.84
N TYR A 233 -5.55 -17.77 -17.70
CA TYR A 233 -6.14 -16.56 -17.15
C TYR A 233 -5.43 -15.29 -17.65
N ASP A 234 -6.09 -14.14 -17.57
CA ASP A 234 -5.54 -12.85 -18.01
C ASP A 234 -5.05 -11.95 -16.85
N PHE A 235 -5.24 -12.41 -15.61
CA PHE A 235 -4.83 -11.71 -14.39
C PHE A 235 -3.52 -12.25 -13.78
N THR A 236 -2.96 -11.50 -12.84
CA THR A 236 -1.69 -11.81 -12.18
C THR A 236 -1.89 -12.56 -10.87
N ILE A 237 -2.90 -12.16 -10.10
CA ILE A 237 -3.15 -12.64 -8.74
C ILE A 237 -4.63 -12.43 -8.39
N THR A 238 -5.14 -13.14 -7.40
CA THR A 238 -6.51 -13.02 -6.89
C THR A 238 -6.58 -12.27 -5.55
N SER A 239 -7.78 -11.82 -5.17
CA SER A 239 -8.09 -11.23 -3.85
C SER A 239 -8.60 -12.27 -2.82
N SER A 240 -8.62 -13.55 -3.19
CA SER A 240 -9.13 -14.63 -2.36
C SER A 240 -8.06 -15.18 -1.42
N THR A 241 -8.29 -15.08 -0.10
CA THR A 241 -7.38 -15.60 0.94
C THR A 241 -7.05 -17.08 0.79
N ALA A 242 -7.96 -17.87 0.20
CA ALA A 242 -7.73 -19.28 -0.06
C ALA A 242 -6.60 -19.51 -1.08
N PHE A 243 -6.48 -18.64 -2.08
CA PHE A 243 -5.54 -18.81 -3.20
C PHE A 243 -4.35 -17.86 -3.10
N ASP A 244 -4.60 -16.57 -2.86
CA ASP A 244 -3.61 -15.51 -2.76
C ASP A 244 -3.91 -14.60 -1.54
N HIS A 245 -3.66 -13.31 -1.62
CA HIS A 245 -3.85 -12.42 -0.49
C HIS A 245 -5.26 -11.84 -0.44
N LYS A 246 -5.69 -11.36 0.72
CA LYS A 246 -6.81 -10.43 0.77
C LYS A 246 -6.36 -9.07 0.22
N TRP A 247 -6.98 -8.67 -0.87
CA TRP A 247 -6.95 -7.30 -1.39
C TRP A 247 -8.40 -6.80 -1.42
N ILE A 248 -8.61 -5.51 -1.15
CA ILE A 248 -9.95 -4.90 -1.09
C ILE A 248 -9.93 -3.60 -1.90
N PRO A 249 -10.83 -3.40 -2.86
CA PRO A 249 -10.94 -2.12 -3.58
C PRO A 249 -11.14 -0.94 -2.62
N GLU A 250 -10.49 0.19 -2.90
CA GLU A 250 -10.65 1.45 -2.17
C GLU A 250 -10.41 1.42 -0.65
N ARG A 251 -9.81 0.36 -0.07
CA ARG A 251 -9.45 0.40 1.35
C ARG A 251 -8.31 1.39 1.63
N ASN A 252 -8.37 2.06 2.77
CA ASN A 252 -7.26 2.84 3.30
C ASN A 252 -6.05 1.95 3.60
N PHE A 253 -4.86 2.53 3.71
CA PHE A 253 -3.67 1.87 4.24
C PHE A 253 -3.04 2.76 5.31
N PHE A 254 -2.05 2.25 6.05
CA PHE A 254 -1.46 3.01 7.16
C PHE A 254 -0.05 3.50 6.83
N ASP A 255 0.36 4.59 7.46
CA ASP A 255 1.66 5.21 7.23
C ASP A 255 2.83 4.32 7.68
N THR A 256 2.71 3.63 8.82
CA THR A 256 3.72 2.68 9.32
C THR A 256 4.00 1.57 8.30
N ILE A 257 2.95 1.00 7.71
CA ILE A 257 3.05 0.01 6.62
C ILE A 257 3.61 0.66 5.36
N SER A 258 3.10 1.84 4.98
CA SER A 258 3.50 2.52 3.75
C SER A 258 5.00 2.80 3.68
N VAL A 259 5.55 3.31 4.79
CA VAL A 259 6.98 3.62 4.92
C VAL A 259 7.85 2.36 4.75
N ILE A 260 7.37 1.20 5.24
CA ILE A 260 8.05 -0.09 5.11
C ILE A 260 7.90 -0.67 3.71
N VAL A 261 6.74 -0.55 3.07
CA VAL A 261 6.59 -0.99 1.68
C VAL A 261 7.48 -0.16 0.76
N ASP A 262 7.52 1.17 0.92
CA ASP A 262 8.39 2.03 0.10
C ASP A 262 9.89 1.80 0.41
N GLU A 263 10.25 1.30 1.59
CA GLU A 263 11.59 0.81 1.93
C GLU A 263 11.95 -0.43 1.13
N LEU A 264 11.06 -1.42 1.12
CA LEU A 264 11.37 -2.78 0.74
C LEU A 264 10.97 -3.12 -0.69
N PHE A 265 10.18 -2.31 -1.41
CA PHE A 265 9.42 -2.72 -2.61
C PHE A 265 10.19 -3.46 -3.74
N ALA A 266 11.53 -3.44 -3.76
CA ALA A 266 12.31 -4.22 -4.70
C ALA A 266 12.82 -5.57 -4.14
N ASP A 267 12.68 -5.80 -2.85
CA ASP A 267 13.18 -6.97 -2.16
C ASP A 267 12.22 -8.16 -2.30
N TYR A 268 12.76 -9.36 -2.12
CA TYR A 268 12.02 -10.60 -2.10
C TYR A 268 12.82 -11.68 -1.38
N LEU A 269 12.15 -12.78 -1.04
CA LEU A 269 12.76 -13.88 -0.32
C LEU A 269 13.29 -14.93 -1.29
N SER A 270 14.52 -15.37 -1.05
CA SER A 270 15.28 -16.27 -1.92
C SER A 270 15.90 -17.42 -1.13
N ARG A 271 16.16 -18.52 -1.85
CA ARG A 271 16.96 -19.65 -1.37
C ARG A 271 18.13 -19.94 -2.30
N PRO A 272 19.23 -20.53 -1.80
CA PRO A 272 20.35 -20.95 -2.63
C PRO A 272 19.88 -21.88 -3.77
N ASN A 273 20.37 -21.61 -4.99
CA ASN A 273 20.05 -22.36 -6.21
C ASN A 273 18.59 -22.30 -6.67
N VAL A 274 17.76 -21.41 -6.09
CA VAL A 274 16.39 -21.15 -6.55
C VAL A 274 16.36 -19.80 -7.27
N ARG A 275 15.88 -19.79 -8.53
CA ARG A 275 15.85 -18.57 -9.36
C ARG A 275 14.62 -17.70 -9.16
N GLN A 276 13.50 -18.31 -8.76
CA GLN A 276 12.25 -17.60 -8.52
C GLN A 276 12.18 -17.08 -7.08
N PRO A 277 11.42 -16.00 -6.82
CA PRO A 277 11.03 -15.64 -5.46
C PRO A 277 10.33 -16.81 -4.78
N ILE A 278 10.51 -16.97 -3.48
CA ILE A 278 9.84 -18.05 -2.74
C ILE A 278 8.36 -17.70 -2.57
N LEU A 279 7.47 -18.64 -2.88
CA LEU A 279 6.04 -18.50 -2.59
C LEU A 279 5.82 -18.70 -1.08
N THR A 280 5.94 -17.63 -0.32
CA THR A 280 5.81 -17.63 1.15
C THR A 280 4.37 -17.54 1.59
N GLN A 281 3.73 -18.70 1.76
CA GLN A 281 2.42 -18.78 2.40
C GLN A 281 2.54 -18.50 3.90
N TYR A 282 1.49 -17.91 4.47
CA TYR A 282 1.36 -17.57 5.89
C TYR A 282 -0.10 -17.76 6.33
N CYS A 283 -0.34 -17.79 7.64
CA CYS A 283 -1.68 -17.83 8.22
C CYS A 283 -1.75 -16.99 9.51
N ASP A 284 -2.94 -16.80 10.08
CA ASP A 284 -3.08 -15.98 11.30
C ASP A 284 -2.33 -16.57 12.51
N GLY A 285 -2.32 -17.91 12.64
CA GLY A 285 -1.74 -18.63 13.77
C GLY A 285 -2.58 -18.61 15.05
N ARG A 286 -3.80 -18.06 15.01
CA ARG A 286 -4.75 -18.01 16.12
C ARG A 286 -5.95 -18.92 15.86
N ARG A 287 -6.67 -18.70 14.75
CA ARG A 287 -7.84 -19.50 14.36
C ARG A 287 -7.45 -20.62 13.42
N VAL A 288 -6.41 -20.39 12.61
CA VAL A 288 -5.85 -21.36 11.67
C VAL A 288 -4.41 -21.67 12.08
N THR A 289 -4.06 -22.96 12.04
CA THR A 289 -2.68 -23.41 12.23
C THR A 289 -2.08 -23.80 10.88
N CYS A 290 -0.86 -23.35 10.62
CA CYS A 290 -0.13 -23.66 9.40
C CYS A 290 1.27 -24.20 9.74
N PRO A 291 1.51 -25.52 9.53
CA PRO A 291 2.83 -26.10 9.75
C PRO A 291 3.82 -25.55 8.73
N ASN A 292 5.00 -25.13 9.18
CA ASN A 292 6.12 -24.64 8.36
C ASN A 292 5.88 -23.30 7.64
N TRP A 293 4.81 -22.58 7.96
CA TRP A 293 4.56 -21.23 7.47
C TRP A 293 4.66 -20.23 8.61
N MET A 294 4.95 -18.98 8.27
CA MET A 294 4.88 -17.90 9.24
C MET A 294 3.45 -17.74 9.74
N THR A 295 3.32 -17.65 11.06
CA THR A 295 2.08 -17.21 11.70
C THR A 295 2.13 -15.71 11.93
N GLN A 296 1.08 -14.98 11.57
CA GLN A 296 1.05 -13.52 11.69
C GLN A 296 1.16 -13.10 13.15
N TRP A 297 0.34 -13.67 14.04
CA TRP A 297 0.43 -13.40 15.49
C TRP A 297 1.73 -13.89 16.13
N GLY A 298 2.31 -14.99 15.65
CA GLY A 298 3.60 -15.46 16.16
C GLY A 298 4.77 -14.59 15.69
N SER A 299 4.72 -14.07 14.47
CA SER A 299 5.67 -13.08 13.98
C SER A 299 5.63 -11.79 14.80
N MET A 300 4.42 -11.37 15.22
CA MET A 300 4.22 -10.23 16.12
C MET A 300 4.91 -10.47 17.47
N ALA A 301 4.69 -11.64 18.09
CA ALA A 301 5.31 -11.99 19.37
C ALA A 301 6.86 -12.09 19.29
N LEU A 302 7.42 -12.50 18.14
CA LEU A 302 8.88 -12.48 17.93
C LEU A 302 9.41 -11.06 17.76
N GLY A 303 8.69 -10.19 17.04
CA GLY A 303 9.07 -8.78 16.92
C GLY A 303 9.04 -8.04 18.25
N GLU A 304 8.08 -8.33 19.14
CA GLU A 304 8.06 -7.81 20.51
C GLU A 304 9.28 -8.26 21.34
N GLN A 305 9.83 -9.43 21.03
CA GLN A 305 11.08 -9.93 21.63
C GLN A 305 12.34 -9.31 21.00
N GLY A 306 12.19 -8.43 20.00
CA GLY A 306 13.29 -7.73 19.35
C GLY A 306 13.98 -8.52 18.24
N TYR A 307 13.34 -9.56 17.71
CA TYR A 307 13.85 -10.29 16.55
C TYR A 307 13.82 -9.39 15.31
N SER A 308 14.91 -9.38 14.55
CA SER A 308 14.98 -8.69 13.26
C SER A 308 14.10 -9.38 12.21
N PRO A 309 13.77 -8.70 11.08
CA PRO A 309 12.87 -9.25 10.08
C PRO A 309 13.37 -10.59 9.52
N ILE A 310 14.67 -10.72 9.28
CA ILE A 310 15.25 -11.96 8.74
C ILE A 310 15.29 -13.09 9.77
N GLU A 311 15.45 -12.78 11.07
CA GLU A 311 15.39 -13.80 12.12
C GLU A 311 13.97 -14.34 12.27
N ILE A 312 12.95 -13.48 12.21
CA ILE A 312 11.53 -13.88 12.18
C ILE A 312 11.28 -14.81 10.98
N LEU A 313 11.70 -14.42 9.78
CA LEU A 313 11.49 -15.22 8.57
C LEU A 313 12.21 -16.58 8.64
N ARG A 314 13.46 -16.61 9.12
CA ARG A 314 14.22 -17.86 9.27
C ARG A 314 13.65 -18.78 10.33
N TYR A 315 13.06 -18.23 11.40
CA TYR A 315 12.36 -19.03 12.41
C TYR A 315 11.27 -19.91 11.80
N TYR A 316 10.54 -19.40 10.81
CA TYR A 316 9.44 -20.13 10.16
C TYR A 316 9.84 -20.87 8.88
N TYR A 317 10.69 -20.27 8.05
CA TYR A 317 11.01 -20.78 6.71
C TYR A 317 12.41 -21.42 6.61
N GLY A 318 13.17 -21.49 7.70
CA GLY A 318 14.50 -22.10 7.76
C GLY A 318 15.66 -21.13 7.49
N ASP A 319 16.85 -21.53 7.97
CA ASP A 319 18.05 -20.67 8.03
C ASP A 319 18.67 -20.32 6.66
N ASP A 320 18.37 -21.09 5.63
CA ASP A 320 18.84 -20.86 4.26
C ASP A 320 18.07 -19.74 3.54
N MET A 321 17.01 -19.19 4.15
CA MET A 321 16.31 -18.03 3.64
C MET A 321 17.18 -16.77 3.71
N TYR A 322 17.14 -15.96 2.66
CA TYR A 322 17.75 -14.63 2.65
C TYR A 322 16.94 -13.63 1.82
N ILE A 323 17.13 -12.34 2.11
CA ILE A 323 16.54 -11.24 1.38
C ILE A 323 17.41 -10.93 0.17
N ASN A 324 16.80 -10.87 -1.00
CA ASN A 324 17.43 -10.50 -2.26
C ASN A 324 16.68 -9.31 -2.87
N THR A 325 17.29 -8.60 -3.80
CA THR A 325 16.71 -7.40 -4.41
C THR A 325 16.58 -7.59 -5.92
N ALA A 326 15.44 -7.20 -6.48
CA ALA A 326 15.16 -7.27 -7.91
C ALA A 326 16.08 -6.31 -8.67
N GLN A 327 16.63 -6.78 -9.79
CA GLN A 327 17.57 -5.99 -10.58
C GLN A 327 16.87 -4.96 -11.47
N GLU A 328 15.58 -5.16 -11.74
CA GLU A 328 14.81 -4.38 -12.69
C GLU A 328 13.44 -4.02 -12.10
N ILE A 329 13.07 -2.76 -12.26
CA ILE A 329 11.78 -2.21 -11.82
C ILE A 329 11.13 -1.61 -13.06
N SER A 330 10.03 -2.21 -13.50
CA SER A 330 9.31 -1.76 -14.68
C SER A 330 8.67 -0.40 -14.45
N GLY A 331 8.58 0.42 -15.51
CA GLY A 331 7.98 1.75 -15.46
C GLY A 331 8.84 2.83 -14.81
N VAL A 332 10.09 2.54 -14.38
CA VAL A 332 11.01 3.53 -13.81
C VAL A 332 11.98 4.06 -14.88
N PRO A 333 12.07 5.37 -15.13
CA PRO A 333 12.97 5.93 -16.15
C PRO A 333 14.46 5.78 -15.81
N SER A 334 14.81 5.75 -14.52
CA SER A 334 16.20 5.56 -14.08
C SER A 334 16.31 5.01 -12.65
N SER A 335 17.21 4.04 -12.47
CA SER A 335 17.48 3.43 -11.16
C SER A 335 18.17 4.39 -10.19
N TRP A 336 17.95 4.15 -8.90
CA TRP A 336 18.62 4.86 -7.81
C TRP A 336 20.14 4.72 -7.93
N PRO A 337 20.93 5.80 -7.71
CA PRO A 337 22.37 5.79 -7.92
C PRO A 337 23.19 4.94 -6.91
N GLY A 338 22.56 4.37 -5.88
CA GLY A 338 23.28 3.57 -4.87
C GLY A 338 23.83 4.39 -3.70
N TYR A 339 23.55 5.70 -3.63
CA TYR A 339 23.95 6.60 -2.55
C TYR A 339 22.92 7.72 -2.35
N ILE A 340 22.95 8.35 -1.17
CA ILE A 340 22.04 9.45 -0.81
C ILE A 340 22.46 10.73 -1.56
N LEU A 341 21.49 11.45 -2.15
CA LEU A 341 21.73 12.81 -2.65
C LEU A 341 21.40 13.83 -1.57
N GLU A 342 22.39 14.63 -1.20
CA GLU A 342 22.31 15.62 -0.12
C GLU A 342 23.13 16.87 -0.47
N ILE A 343 23.09 17.91 0.37
CA ILE A 343 23.82 19.16 0.13
C ILE A 343 25.30 18.88 -0.16
N GLY A 344 25.77 19.37 -1.31
CA GLY A 344 27.13 19.13 -1.81
C GLY A 344 27.23 18.01 -2.86
N SER A 345 26.20 17.18 -3.01
CA SER A 345 26.09 16.23 -4.13
C SER A 345 26.03 16.97 -5.46
N SER A 346 26.61 16.41 -6.53
CA SER A 346 26.55 16.99 -7.86
C SER A 346 26.62 15.94 -8.97
N GLY A 347 26.24 16.33 -10.19
CA GLY A 347 26.32 15.50 -11.39
C GLY A 347 24.95 15.16 -11.99
N ASP A 348 24.95 14.27 -12.99
CA ASP A 348 23.78 14.00 -13.82
C ASP A 348 22.59 13.45 -13.04
N LYS A 349 22.84 12.66 -11.98
CA LYS A 349 21.78 12.12 -11.12
C LYS A 349 21.08 13.22 -10.31
N VAL A 350 21.81 14.24 -9.87
CA VAL A 350 21.21 15.42 -9.23
C VAL A 350 20.40 16.20 -10.26
N ARG A 351 20.95 16.45 -11.45
CA ARG A 351 20.26 17.17 -12.52
C ARG A 351 18.96 16.48 -12.92
N GLN A 352 19.01 15.18 -13.16
CA GLN A 352 17.87 14.35 -13.51
C GLN A 352 16.76 14.46 -12.44
N MET A 353 17.10 14.33 -11.17
CA MET A 353 16.13 14.46 -10.07
C MET A 353 15.53 15.87 -10.01
N GLN A 354 16.34 16.93 -10.21
CA GLN A 354 15.85 18.31 -10.29
C GLN A 354 14.88 18.52 -11.47
N GLU A 355 15.16 17.95 -12.63
CA GLU A 355 14.28 17.97 -13.81
C GLU A 355 12.95 17.28 -13.52
N GLN A 356 12.99 16.09 -12.90
CA GLN A 356 11.79 15.35 -12.51
C GLN A 356 10.94 16.15 -11.52
N LEU A 357 11.54 16.72 -10.47
CA LEU A 357 10.85 17.58 -9.51
C LEU A 357 10.19 18.78 -10.18
N ASN A 358 10.85 19.40 -11.17
CA ASN A 358 10.28 20.53 -11.90
C ASN A 358 9.07 20.17 -12.75
N VAL A 359 9.01 18.96 -13.31
CA VAL A 359 7.84 18.45 -14.01
C VAL A 359 6.71 18.19 -13.02
N ILE A 360 7.01 17.55 -11.87
CA ILE A 360 6.05 17.31 -10.80
C ILE A 360 5.47 18.62 -10.25
N ALA A 361 6.29 19.65 -10.09
CA ALA A 361 5.87 20.99 -9.67
C ALA A 361 4.87 21.66 -10.63
N GLY A 362 4.73 21.16 -11.87
CA GLY A 362 3.68 21.58 -12.80
C GLY A 362 2.28 21.10 -12.37
N ALA A 363 2.20 19.89 -11.80
CA ALA A 363 0.95 19.28 -11.32
C ALA A 363 0.70 19.53 -9.82
N TYR A 364 1.76 19.76 -9.03
CA TYR A 364 1.73 20.00 -7.60
C TYR A 364 2.31 21.39 -7.27
N PRO A 365 1.50 22.47 -7.30
CA PRO A 365 2.00 23.84 -7.13
C PRO A 365 2.64 24.14 -5.77
N ALA A 366 2.34 23.31 -4.76
CA ALA A 366 2.96 23.39 -3.44
C ALA A 366 4.46 23.06 -3.46
N ILE A 367 4.95 22.41 -4.51
CA ILE A 367 6.36 22.02 -4.68
C ILE A 367 7.07 23.11 -5.49
N PRO A 368 8.10 23.79 -4.94
CA PRO A 368 8.79 24.85 -5.65
C PRO A 368 9.61 24.33 -6.83
N LYS A 369 9.63 25.09 -7.93
CA LYS A 369 10.58 24.85 -9.03
C LYS A 369 12.00 25.27 -8.64
N ILE A 370 12.99 24.54 -9.14
CA ILE A 370 14.41 24.73 -8.87
C ILE A 370 15.23 24.76 -10.16
N ALA A 371 16.46 25.28 -10.09
CA ALA A 371 17.39 25.16 -11.20
C ALA A 371 17.84 23.69 -11.34
N ALA A 372 17.79 23.16 -12.58
CA ALA A 372 18.34 21.85 -12.92
C ALA A 372 19.83 21.97 -13.32
N ASP A 373 20.64 22.51 -12.43
CA ASP A 373 22.06 22.76 -12.67
C ASP A 373 22.95 21.53 -12.40
N GLY A 374 22.41 20.50 -11.75
CA GLY A 374 23.15 19.33 -11.31
C GLY A 374 23.92 19.55 -10.01
N ILE A 375 23.58 20.58 -9.22
CA ILE A 375 24.19 20.88 -7.92
C ILE A 375 23.10 20.79 -6.84
N TYR A 376 23.31 19.91 -5.86
CA TYR A 376 22.38 19.76 -4.75
C TYR A 376 22.69 20.83 -3.69
N GLY A 377 22.06 22.00 -3.84
CA GLY A 377 22.19 23.12 -2.92
C GLY A 377 21.02 23.22 -1.92
N PRO A 378 21.01 24.25 -1.04
CA PRO A 378 19.95 24.46 -0.07
C PRO A 378 18.54 24.57 -0.68
N ALA A 379 18.43 25.15 -1.89
CA ALA A 379 17.16 25.23 -2.60
C ALA A 379 16.64 23.84 -3.02
N THR A 380 17.52 22.96 -3.49
CA THR A 380 17.16 21.58 -3.83
C THR A 380 16.74 20.79 -2.57
N ALA A 381 17.48 20.93 -1.47
CA ALA A 381 17.14 20.30 -0.19
C ALA A 381 15.74 20.72 0.29
N ALA A 382 15.43 22.01 0.27
CA ALA A 382 14.13 22.55 0.68
C ALA A 382 12.98 22.05 -0.23
N THR A 383 13.20 21.97 -1.54
CA THR A 383 12.21 21.41 -2.47
C THR A 383 12.00 19.91 -2.23
N VAL A 384 13.06 19.15 -1.96
CA VAL A 384 12.95 17.71 -1.63
C VAL A 384 12.22 17.51 -0.32
N GLU A 385 12.50 18.30 0.71
CA GLU A 385 11.77 18.28 1.98
C GLU A 385 10.27 18.57 1.77
N LYS A 386 9.94 19.56 0.91
CA LYS A 386 8.56 19.86 0.55
C LYS A 386 7.89 18.73 -0.23
N PHE A 387 8.60 18.10 -1.17
CA PHE A 387 8.14 16.91 -1.86
C PHE A 387 7.86 15.77 -0.88
N GLN A 388 8.79 15.49 0.04
CA GLN A 388 8.64 14.45 1.06
C GLN A 388 7.41 14.71 1.94
N SER A 389 7.21 15.96 2.35
CA SER A 389 6.01 16.39 3.08
C SER A 389 4.73 16.10 2.30
N VAL A 390 4.65 16.50 1.03
CA VAL A 390 3.47 16.30 0.17
C VAL A 390 3.16 14.82 -0.03
N PHE A 391 4.18 13.96 -0.15
CA PHE A 391 4.00 12.53 -0.45
C PHE A 391 4.15 11.61 0.78
N GLY A 392 4.10 12.15 2.00
CA GLY A 392 4.09 11.38 3.23
C GLY A 392 5.38 10.62 3.54
N LEU A 393 6.52 11.09 3.02
CA LEU A 393 7.84 10.54 3.30
C LEU A 393 8.49 11.24 4.52
N PRO A 394 9.50 10.62 5.16
CA PRO A 394 10.35 11.32 6.12
C PRO A 394 10.95 12.59 5.51
N GLN A 395 10.75 13.73 6.17
CA GLN A 395 11.17 15.06 5.71
C GLN A 395 12.64 15.30 6.05
N THR A 396 13.55 14.61 5.36
CA THR A 396 14.99 14.69 5.59
C THR A 396 15.66 15.79 4.77
N GLY A 397 15.02 16.27 3.70
CA GLY A 397 15.64 17.14 2.71
C GLY A 397 16.79 16.47 1.94
N THR A 398 16.89 15.14 2.01
CA THR A 398 17.86 14.31 1.29
C THR A 398 17.12 13.27 0.45
N VAL A 399 17.71 12.84 -0.67
CA VAL A 399 17.12 11.83 -1.56
C VAL A 399 17.78 10.50 -1.30
N ASP A 400 17.17 9.71 -0.43
CA ASP A 400 17.48 8.30 -0.23
C ASP A 400 16.80 7.41 -1.29
N TYR A 401 16.93 6.09 -1.13
CA TYR A 401 16.30 5.09 -2.00
C TYR A 401 14.79 5.33 -2.16
N ARG A 402 14.07 5.50 -1.04
CA ARG A 402 12.61 5.65 -1.03
C ARG A 402 12.18 6.93 -1.74
N THR A 403 12.86 8.03 -1.42
CA THR A 403 12.58 9.34 -2.02
C THR A 403 12.84 9.34 -3.52
N TRP A 404 13.93 8.74 -3.99
CA TRP A 404 14.24 8.63 -5.42
C TRP A 404 13.12 7.93 -6.20
N TYR A 405 12.70 6.75 -5.73
CA TYR A 405 11.68 5.99 -6.42
C TYR A 405 10.29 6.61 -6.29
N LYS A 406 10.00 7.34 -5.20
CA LYS A 406 8.77 8.13 -5.10
C LYS A 406 8.76 9.29 -6.11
N ILE A 407 9.86 10.03 -6.25
CA ILE A 407 9.99 11.08 -7.28
C ILE A 407 9.77 10.47 -8.66
N SER A 408 10.44 9.36 -8.97
CA SER A 408 10.28 8.68 -10.25
C SER A 408 8.85 8.23 -10.52
N GLU A 409 8.17 7.67 -9.52
CA GLU A 409 6.78 7.19 -9.63
C GLU A 409 5.83 8.34 -9.95
N ILE A 410 5.93 9.44 -9.20
CA ILE A 410 5.08 10.63 -9.42
C ILE A 410 5.41 11.27 -10.77
N TYR A 411 6.70 11.39 -11.11
CA TYR A 411 7.15 11.90 -12.41
C TYR A 411 6.52 11.15 -13.59
N VAL A 412 6.57 9.81 -13.59
CA VAL A 412 5.98 8.99 -14.65
C VAL A 412 4.47 9.16 -14.70
N GLY A 413 3.82 9.22 -13.54
CA GLY A 413 2.39 9.52 -13.43
C GLY A 413 2.06 10.81 -14.17
N VAL A 414 2.67 11.93 -13.77
CA VAL A 414 2.40 13.26 -14.34
C VAL A 414 2.86 13.41 -15.79
N SER A 415 3.94 12.73 -16.21
CA SER A 415 4.51 12.89 -17.56
C SER A 415 3.68 12.18 -18.62
N ARG A 416 3.14 10.98 -18.33
CA ARG A 416 2.25 10.26 -19.27
C ARG A 416 0.98 11.04 -19.58
N ILE A 417 0.55 11.91 -18.68
CA ILE A 417 -0.60 12.80 -18.87
C ILE A 417 -0.25 13.97 -19.79
N ALA A 418 0.95 14.54 -19.66
CA ALA A 418 1.41 15.64 -20.50
C ALA A 418 1.64 15.24 -21.97
N GLU A 419 1.79 13.93 -22.26
CA GLU A 419 1.88 13.39 -23.62
C GLU A 419 0.50 13.11 -24.26
N LEU A 420 -0.58 13.12 -23.46
CA LEU A 420 -1.95 12.83 -23.91
C LEU A 420 -2.85 14.08 -24.04
N GLY A 421 -2.41 15.24 -23.55
CA GLY A 421 -3.08 16.54 -23.70
C GLY A 421 -2.37 17.44 -24.70
#